data_AF-A0A7S3FXZ3-F1
#
_entry.id   AF-A0A7S3FXZ3-F1
#
_cell.length_a   1.000
_cell.length_b   1.000
_cell.length_c   1.000
_cell.angle_alpha   90.00
_cell.angle_beta   90.00
_cell.angle_gamma   90.00
#
_symmetry.space_group_name_H-M   'P 1'
#
loop_
_entity.id
_entity.type
_entity.pdbx_description
1 polymer ?
#
loop_
_entity_poly.entity_id
_entity_poly.type
_entity_poly.pdbx_seq_one_letter_code
_entity_poly.pdbx_strand_id
1 'polypeptide(L)'
;MWGTLAKVFGGSAAIVVGESFAMKSLELASTASFEVPALYPAVLLVNVVGSSFLMFNLGMSVGMSRSKYGVKYPKMYAEGDSEEAVKFNCIQRGHQQALETYPQFLACSLIGGLSSP
;
A
#
# COMPACT_ATOMS: atom_id res chain seq x y z
N MET A 1 -49.20 39.84 -20.36
CA MET A 1 -48.87 38.96 -19.20
C MET A 1 -48.15 37.66 -19.62
N TRP A 2 -47.34 37.67 -20.71
CA TRP A 2 -46.67 36.48 -21.25
C TRP A 2 -45.12 36.57 -21.24
N GLY A 3 -44.56 37.76 -21.00
CA GLY A 3 -43.10 38.01 -21.03
C GLY A 3 -42.33 37.60 -19.77
N THR A 4 -43.01 37.39 -18.64
CA THR A 4 -42.37 37.07 -17.35
C THR A 4 -42.27 35.55 -17.10
N LEU A 5 -43.11 34.74 -17.74
CA LEU A 5 -43.09 33.27 -17.61
C LEU A 5 -41.91 32.62 -18.36
N ALA A 6 -41.46 33.19 -19.48
CA ALA A 6 -40.31 32.66 -20.23
C ALA A 6 -38.97 32.78 -19.48
N LYS A 7 -38.84 33.74 -18.55
CA LYS A 7 -37.63 33.90 -17.73
C LYS A 7 -37.51 32.87 -16.60
N VAL A 8 -38.62 32.30 -16.13
CA VAL A 8 -38.63 31.27 -15.08
C VAL A 8 -38.27 29.89 -15.66
N PHE A 9 -38.69 29.59 -16.88
CA PHE A 9 -38.37 28.31 -17.55
C PHE A 9 -37.01 28.29 -18.27
N GLY A 10 -36.40 29.46 -18.55
CA GLY A 10 -35.09 29.53 -19.20
C GLY A 10 -33.88 29.25 -18.28
N GLY A 11 -34.01 29.50 -16.97
CA GLY A 11 -32.96 29.21 -15.98
C GLY A 11 -32.98 27.77 -15.45
N SER A 12 -34.12 27.09 -15.56
CA SER A 12 -34.32 25.74 -15.01
C SER A 12 -33.58 24.67 -15.81
N ALA A 13 -33.34 24.88 -17.11
CA ALA A 13 -32.62 23.92 -17.94
C ALA A 13 -31.13 23.80 -17.54
N ALA A 14 -30.48 24.91 -17.16
CA ALA A 14 -29.08 24.89 -16.73
C ALA A 14 -28.91 24.21 -15.36
N ILE A 15 -29.87 24.41 -14.45
CA ILE A 15 -29.87 23.75 -13.14
C ILE A 15 -30.17 22.25 -13.29
N VAL A 16 -31.15 21.87 -14.12
CA VAL A 16 -31.45 20.45 -14.42
C VAL A 16 -30.30 19.76 -15.14
N VAL A 17 -29.60 20.44 -16.05
CA VAL A 17 -28.39 19.91 -16.70
C VAL A 17 -27.25 19.78 -15.68
N GLY A 18 -27.10 20.74 -14.76
CA GLY A 18 -26.13 20.68 -13.68
C GLY A 18 -26.40 19.52 -12.70
N GLU A 19 -27.66 19.32 -12.30
CA GLU A 19 -28.09 18.20 -11.44
C GLU A 19 -27.98 16.85 -12.15
N SER A 20 -28.29 16.78 -13.44
CA SER A 20 -28.13 15.57 -14.26
C SER A 20 -26.66 15.22 -14.49
N PHE A 21 -25.80 16.23 -14.67
CA PHE A 21 -24.36 16.04 -14.80
C PHE A 21 -23.73 15.62 -13.46
N ALA A 22 -24.15 16.24 -12.35
CA ALA A 22 -23.71 15.88 -11.01
C ALA A 22 -24.13 14.45 -10.65
N MET A 23 -25.38 14.06 -10.90
CA MET A 23 -25.84 12.68 -10.70
C MET A 23 -25.12 11.70 -11.61
N LYS A 24 -24.81 12.08 -12.86
CA LYS A 24 -24.06 11.21 -13.78
C LYS A 24 -22.58 11.07 -13.39
N SER A 25 -21.97 12.09 -12.79
CA SER A 25 -20.62 11.99 -12.20
C SER A 25 -20.61 11.19 -10.89
N LEU A 26 -21.69 11.25 -10.10
CA LEU A 26 -21.86 10.45 -8.89
C LEU A 26 -22.12 8.96 -9.22
N GLU A 27 -22.90 8.70 -10.27
CA GLU A 27 -23.10 7.36 -10.82
C GLU A 27 -21.81 6.81 -11.41
N LEU A 28 -21.01 7.60 -12.15
CA LEU A 28 -19.71 7.16 -12.67
C LEU A 28 -18.71 6.81 -11.55
N ALA A 29 -18.79 7.51 -10.41
CA ALA A 29 -18.01 7.19 -9.21
C ALA A 29 -18.54 5.95 -8.46
N SER A 30 -19.86 5.71 -8.51
CA SER A 30 -20.52 4.57 -7.86
C SER A 30 -20.54 3.29 -8.71
N THR A 31 -20.43 3.40 -10.03
CA THR A 31 -20.37 2.28 -11.00
C THR A 31 -18.95 1.94 -11.43
N ALA A 32 -17.93 2.43 -10.72
CA ALA A 32 -16.60 1.85 -10.79
C ALA A 32 -16.64 0.48 -10.08
N SER A 33 -17.33 -0.47 -10.70
CA SER A 33 -17.28 -1.88 -10.37
C SER A 33 -15.85 -2.32 -10.66
N PHE A 34 -15.01 -2.31 -9.63
CA PHE A 34 -13.71 -2.93 -9.71
C PHE A 34 -13.94 -4.43 -9.83
N GLU A 35 -13.96 -4.93 -11.07
CA GLU A 35 -13.95 -6.37 -11.33
C GLU A 35 -12.59 -6.91 -10.91
N VAL A 36 -12.48 -7.20 -9.62
CA VAL A 36 -11.34 -7.91 -9.04
C VAL A 36 -11.20 -9.22 -9.80
N PRO A 37 -10.07 -9.48 -10.47
CA PRO A 37 -9.86 -10.78 -11.09
C PRO A 37 -10.04 -11.89 -10.04
N ALA A 38 -10.72 -12.99 -10.39
CA ALA A 38 -11.07 -14.04 -9.42
C ALA A 38 -9.87 -14.61 -8.64
N LEU A 39 -8.65 -14.47 -9.19
CA LEU A 39 -7.38 -14.91 -8.59
C LEU A 39 -6.66 -13.83 -7.76
N TYR A 40 -7.06 -12.55 -7.82
CA TYR A 40 -6.44 -11.48 -7.03
C TYR A 40 -6.46 -11.71 -5.50
N PRO A 41 -7.48 -12.35 -4.89
CA PRO A 41 -7.43 -12.72 -3.48
C PRO A 41 -6.26 -13.65 -3.14
N ALA A 42 -5.82 -14.50 -4.07
CA ALA A 42 -4.64 -15.35 -3.86
C ALA A 42 -3.35 -14.51 -3.84
N VAL A 43 -3.27 -13.47 -4.70
CA VAL A 43 -2.17 -12.49 -4.68
C VAL A 43 -2.13 -11.74 -3.35
N LEU A 44 -3.28 -11.37 -2.79
CA LEU A 44 -3.35 -10.77 -1.46
C LEU A 44 -2.92 -11.74 -0.36
N LEU A 45 -3.38 -13.00 -0.41
CA LEU A 45 -2.99 -14.00 0.57
C LEU A 45 -1.49 -14.27 0.56
N VAL A 46 -0.87 -14.39 -0.62
CA VAL A 46 0.59 -14.63 -0.70
C VAL A 46 1.38 -13.43 -0.20
N ASN A 47 0.94 -12.19 -0.49
CA ASN A 47 1.58 -10.99 0.04
C ASN A 47 1.43 -10.88 1.56
N VAL A 48 0.22 -11.05 2.09
CA VAL A 48 -0.03 -10.88 3.53
C VAL A 48 0.63 -12.01 4.31
N VAL A 49 0.39 -13.27 3.95
CA VAL A 49 0.90 -14.42 4.72
C VAL A 49 2.39 -14.64 4.43
N GLY A 50 2.77 -14.69 3.16
CA GLY A 50 4.14 -14.99 2.75
C GLY A 50 5.11 -13.91 3.17
N SER A 51 4.80 -12.64 2.91
CA SER A 51 5.72 -11.56 3.28
C SER A 51 5.76 -11.32 4.79
N SER A 52 4.65 -11.44 5.53
CA SER A 52 4.68 -11.31 6.99
C SER A 52 5.55 -12.38 7.63
N PHE A 53 5.45 -13.62 7.15
CA PHE A 53 6.30 -14.71 7.62
C PHE A 53 7.78 -14.44 7.32
N LEU A 54 8.10 -13.97 6.11
CA LEU A 54 9.49 -13.64 5.74
C LEU A 54 10.05 -12.53 6.64
N MET A 55 9.32 -11.42 6.81
CA MET A 55 9.75 -10.30 7.64
C MET A 55 9.92 -10.70 9.11
N PHE A 56 9.03 -11.57 9.63
CA PHE A 56 9.15 -12.13 10.96
C PHE A 56 10.42 -12.97 11.11
N ASN A 57 10.73 -13.85 10.15
CA ASN A 57 11.95 -14.67 10.18
C ASN A 57 13.23 -13.81 10.18
N LEU A 58 13.28 -12.76 9.35
CA LEU A 58 14.43 -11.85 9.34
C LEU A 58 14.55 -11.09 10.67
N GLY A 59 13.44 -10.62 11.25
CA GLY A 59 13.42 -9.98 12.56
C GLY A 59 13.88 -10.91 13.69
N MET A 60 13.46 -12.17 13.66
CA MET A 60 13.90 -13.20 14.61
C MET A 60 15.39 -13.51 14.47
N SER A 61 15.94 -13.52 13.25
CA SER A 61 17.38 -13.70 13.01
C SER A 61 18.21 -12.56 13.61
N VAL A 62 17.75 -11.31 13.47
CA VAL A 62 18.35 -10.16 14.15
C VAL A 62 18.26 -10.34 15.67
N GLY A 63 17.09 -10.70 16.21
CA GLY A 63 16.90 -10.91 17.65
C GLY A 63 17.81 -12.00 18.24
N MET A 64 17.94 -13.13 17.55
CA MET A 64 18.85 -14.22 17.92
C MET A 64 20.32 -13.76 17.87
N SER A 65 20.68 -13.02 16.81
CA SER A 65 22.02 -12.45 16.65
C SER A 65 22.35 -11.42 17.74
N ARG A 66 21.36 -10.61 18.17
CA ARG A 66 21.53 -9.67 19.29
C ARG A 66 21.89 -10.40 20.58
N SER A 67 21.26 -11.54 20.85
CA SER A 67 21.61 -12.36 22.03
C SER A 67 22.99 -13.00 21.89
N LYS A 68 23.37 -13.43 20.68
CA LYS A 68 24.66 -14.07 20.41
C LYS A 68 25.85 -13.12 20.56
N TYR A 69 25.70 -11.87 20.11
CA TYR A 69 26.76 -10.85 20.10
C TYR A 69 26.65 -9.83 21.24
N GLY A 70 25.72 -10.01 22.18
CA GLY A 70 25.61 -9.19 23.38
C GLY A 70 25.19 -7.72 23.15
N VAL A 71 24.53 -7.41 22.02
CA VAL A 71 24.14 -6.04 21.68
C VAL A 71 22.89 -5.62 22.48
N LYS A 72 23.10 -4.87 23.57
CA LYS A 72 22.02 -4.35 24.42
C LYS A 72 21.22 -3.26 23.71
N TYR A 73 19.92 -3.22 23.99
CA TYR A 73 19.09 -2.05 23.64
C TYR A 73 19.61 -0.81 24.41
N PRO A 74 19.54 0.41 23.83
CA PRO A 74 18.90 0.80 22.57
C PRO A 74 19.82 0.74 21.34
N LYS A 75 21.04 0.20 21.43
CA LYS A 75 21.98 0.19 20.29
C LYS A 75 21.45 -0.68 19.14
N MET A 76 21.44 -0.08 17.94
CA MET A 76 20.99 -0.72 16.70
C MET A 76 22.11 -1.46 15.98
N TYR A 77 23.32 -0.89 16.02
CA TYR A 77 24.54 -1.43 15.45
C TYR A 77 25.55 -1.73 16.56
N ALA A 78 26.42 -2.70 16.33
CA ALA A 78 27.59 -2.94 17.17
C ALA A 78 28.68 -1.92 16.81
N GLU A 79 29.37 -1.39 17.83
CA GLU A 79 30.48 -0.45 17.68
C GLU A 79 31.81 -1.19 17.57
N GLY A 80 32.71 -0.67 16.73
CA GLY A 80 34.03 -1.24 16.47
C GLY A 80 34.06 -2.22 15.30
N ASP A 81 35.27 -2.53 14.84
CA ASP A 81 35.56 -3.41 13.70
C ASP A 81 35.88 -4.85 14.13
N SER A 82 35.36 -5.30 15.28
CA SER A 82 35.50 -6.70 15.67
C SER A 82 34.74 -7.60 14.70
N GLU A 83 35.25 -8.80 14.44
CA GLU A 83 34.63 -9.73 13.48
C GLU A 83 33.16 -10.03 13.82
N GLU A 84 32.83 -10.07 15.11
CA GLU A 84 31.48 -10.25 15.63
C GLU A 84 30.57 -9.05 15.38
N ALA A 85 31.09 -7.82 15.57
CA ALA A 85 30.36 -6.59 15.32
C ALA A 85 30.03 -6.43 13.84
N VAL A 86 30.98 -6.73 12.95
CA VAL A 86 30.79 -6.68 11.50
C VAL A 86 29.72 -7.69 11.06
N LYS A 87 29.76 -8.92 11.58
CA LYS A 87 28.74 -9.96 11.28
C LYS A 87 27.34 -9.53 11.73
N PHE A 88 27.21 -8.99 12.95
CA PHE A 88 25.94 -8.46 13.43
C PHE A 88 25.41 -7.31 12.56
N ASN A 89 26.28 -6.36 12.22
CA ASN A 89 25.94 -5.20 11.40
C ASN A 89 25.51 -5.61 9.98
N CYS A 90 26.13 -6.62 9.38
CA CYS A 90 25.70 -7.19 8.10
C CYS A 90 24.29 -7.78 8.17
N ILE A 91 24.00 -8.61 9.19
CA ILE A 91 22.67 -9.20 9.39
C ILE A 91 21.63 -8.10 9.59
N GLN A 92 21.96 -7.10 10.40
CA GLN A 92 21.09 -5.95 10.66
C GLN A 92 20.83 -5.13 9.39
N ARG A 93 21.86 -4.87 8.57
CA ARG A 93 21.69 -4.14 7.30
C ARG A 93 20.85 -4.91 6.30
N GLY A 94 20.98 -6.24 6.26
CA GLY A 94 20.14 -7.09 5.42
C GLY A 94 18.66 -7.00 5.81
N HIS A 95 18.34 -7.06 7.10
CA HIS A 95 16.97 -6.88 7.57
C HIS A 95 16.42 -5.48 7.27
N GLN A 96 17.23 -4.43 7.46
CA GLN A 96 16.84 -3.07 7.12
C GLN A 96 16.64 -2.87 5.61
N GLN A 97 17.48 -3.47 4.76
CA GLN A 97 17.28 -3.43 3.31
C GLN A 97 15.96 -4.09 2.91
N ALA A 98 15.61 -5.21 3.55
CA ALA A 98 14.31 -5.84 3.33
C ALA A 98 13.15 -4.90 3.72
N LEU A 99 13.25 -4.19 4.84
CA LEU A 99 12.25 -3.19 5.26
C LEU A 99 12.15 -1.99 4.31
N GLU A 100 13.29 -1.53 3.76
CA GLU A 100 13.34 -0.43 2.80
C GLU A 100 12.71 -0.81 1.45
N THR A 101 12.89 -2.05 0.99
CA THR A 101 12.38 -2.53 -0.30
C THR A 101 10.96 -3.12 -0.22
N TYR A 102 10.54 -3.62 0.94
CA TYR A 102 9.23 -4.23 1.13
C TYR A 102 8.02 -3.39 0.66
N PRO A 103 7.90 -2.08 0.99
CA PRO A 103 6.75 -1.29 0.55
C PRO A 103 6.70 -1.12 -0.97
N GLN A 104 7.86 -1.07 -1.64
CA GLN A 104 7.93 -1.01 -3.10
C GLN A 104 7.48 -2.33 -3.72
N PHE A 105 7.92 -3.46 -3.15
CA PHE A 105 7.46 -4.78 -3.58
C PHE A 105 5.94 -4.93 -3.44
N LEU A 106 5.37 -4.53 -2.30
CA LEU A 106 3.92 -4.57 -2.09
C LEU A 106 3.17 -3.71 -3.10
N ALA A 107 3.62 -2.47 -3.33
CA ALA A 107 2.97 -1.58 -4.30
C ALA A 107 2.98 -2.18 -5.72
N CYS A 108 4.14 -2.68 -6.16
CA CYS A 108 4.27 -3.33 -7.47
C CYS A 108 3.44 -4.61 -7.57
N SER A 109 3.40 -5.43 -6.52
CA SER A 109 2.62 -6.67 -6.52
C SER A 109 1.12 -6.41 -6.52
N LEU A 110 0.65 -5.41 -5.76
CA LEU A 110 -0.75 -5.01 -5.72
C LEU A 110 -1.22 -4.43 -7.06
N ILE A 111 -0.40 -3.60 -7.71
CA ILE A 111 -0.73 -3.02 -9.03
C ILE A 111 -0.63 -4.11 -10.12
N GLY A 112 0.43 -4.93 -10.07
CA GLY A 112 0.66 -6.01 -11.04
C GLY A 112 -0.43 -7.06 -11.02
N GLY A 113 -0.89 -7.47 -9.84
CA GLY A 113 -1.98 -8.44 -9.68
C GLY A 113 -3.33 -7.94 -10.20
N LEU A 114 -3.50 -6.63 -10.42
CA LEU A 114 -4.71 -6.07 -11.01
C LEU A 114 -4.70 -6.12 -12.53
N SER A 115 -3.54 -5.95 -13.17
CA SER A 115 -3.42 -6.10 -14.62
C SER A 115 -3.29 -7.56 -15.05
N SER A 116 -2.58 -8.38 -14.27
CA SER A 116 -2.32 -9.80 -14.58
C SER A 116 -2.22 -10.59 -13.26
N PRO A 117 -3.31 -11.20 -12.79
CA PRO A 117 -3.36 -11.94 -11.53
C PRO A 117 -2.61 -13.29 -11.56
#